data_AF-A0A7W1BN23-F1
#
_entry.id   AF-A0A7W1BN23-F1
#
_cell.length_a   1.000
_cell.length_b   1.000
_cell.length_c   1.000
_cell.angle_alpha   90.00
_cell.angle_beta   90.00
_cell.angle_gamma   90.00
#
_symmetry.space_group_name_H-M   'P 1'
#
loop_
_entity.id
_entity.type
_entity.pdbx_description
1 polymer ?
#
loop_
_entity_poly.entity_id
_entity_poly.type
_entity_poly.pdbx_seq_one_letter_code
_entity_poly.pdbx_strand_id
1 'polypeptide(L)'
;MRYILAVVTAAITACTSLAQSTQRPGVPAQRGGISDSAFASLVAQLSEEGGHFDTDNLISNESSYLHVTGTMRRLGLQGGAYIGVGPDQNFSYIAQLRPRIAFIVDIRRDNLLQQLLFKSLFSMSRNRIEYLCLLFGREPPANSRDWEARNLTRLAEHVDSAPFRPDLAERTRVEVLTRARKLGIPLSPTDTLTIGRFHSEFATNGLDIRFTSMNRRPRPYYPTYRQLMLETDLAGRQASYLATEESFRFVQSLQRRNLVVPVVGDLAGEHALRAIGQEIARRGERVSAFYTSNVEFYLMRGGTFARFAETVASLPRDKSSVLIRSYFGGVYGTPHAQAVPGYFSTQLLQKMESFVGESARGGYETYFDVVSKHAIEP
;
A
#
# COMPACT_ATOMS: atom_id res chain seq x y z
N MET A 1 -29.54 40.26 -68.09
CA MET A 1 -29.05 41.13 -67.00
C MET A 1 -30.13 41.22 -65.94
N ARG A 2 -29.81 40.82 -64.70
CA ARG A 2 -30.57 40.88 -63.43
C ARG A 2 -30.72 39.51 -62.77
N TYR A 3 -29.95 39.38 -61.69
CA TYR A 3 -29.83 38.24 -60.79
C TYR A 3 -31.14 38.00 -60.02
N ILE A 4 -31.56 36.74 -59.94
CA ILE A 4 -32.65 36.28 -59.06
C ILE A 4 -32.00 35.72 -57.79
N LEU A 5 -32.27 36.39 -56.67
CA LEU A 5 -31.89 35.99 -55.32
C LEU A 5 -32.92 34.97 -54.81
N ALA A 6 -32.56 33.68 -54.77
CA ALA A 6 -33.37 32.64 -54.17
C ALA A 6 -32.95 32.44 -52.70
N VAL A 7 -33.88 32.75 -51.80
CA VAL A 7 -33.82 32.48 -50.36
C VAL A 7 -33.98 30.97 -50.15
N VAL A 8 -32.97 30.33 -49.59
CA VAL A 8 -33.04 28.91 -49.16
C VAL A 8 -33.17 28.89 -47.64
N THR A 9 -34.37 28.56 -47.17
CA THR A 9 -34.67 28.21 -45.78
C THR A 9 -34.06 26.85 -45.44
N ALA A 10 -33.08 26.83 -44.53
CA ALA A 10 -32.48 25.60 -44.01
C ALA A 10 -33.36 25.01 -42.89
N ALA A 11 -33.95 23.85 -43.14
CA ALA A 11 -34.59 23.03 -42.12
C ALA A 11 -33.50 22.24 -41.36
N ILE A 12 -33.38 22.48 -40.05
CA ILE A 12 -32.49 21.72 -39.16
C ILE A 12 -33.25 20.48 -38.69
N THR A 13 -32.91 19.32 -39.24
CA THR A 13 -33.39 18.03 -38.77
C THR A 13 -32.47 17.56 -37.63
N ALA A 14 -32.96 17.62 -36.39
CA ALA A 14 -32.25 17.09 -35.23
C ALA A 14 -32.36 15.56 -35.20
N CYS A 15 -31.28 14.86 -35.57
CA CYS A 15 -31.12 13.43 -35.31
C CYS A 15 -30.71 13.22 -33.84
N THR A 16 -31.66 12.87 -32.98
CA THR A 16 -31.38 12.37 -31.63
C THR A 16 -30.93 10.91 -31.69
N SER A 17 -29.64 10.67 -31.53
CA SER A 17 -29.09 9.33 -31.33
C SER A 17 -29.33 8.86 -29.89
N LEU A 18 -30.25 7.90 -29.70
CA LEU A 18 -30.42 7.15 -28.45
C LEU A 18 -29.22 6.21 -28.28
N ALA A 19 -28.21 6.66 -27.52
CA ALA A 19 -27.12 5.79 -27.07
C ALA A 19 -27.66 4.79 -26.04
N GLN A 20 -27.86 3.54 -26.46
CA GLN A 20 -28.13 2.44 -25.55
C GLN A 20 -26.88 2.16 -24.71
N SER A 21 -26.97 2.53 -23.43
CA SER A 21 -26.02 2.16 -22.38
C SER A 21 -25.99 0.63 -22.23
N THR A 22 -24.98 -0.02 -22.80
CA THR A 22 -24.67 -1.41 -22.48
C THR A 22 -24.02 -1.46 -21.10
N GLN A 23 -24.84 -1.53 -20.05
CA GLN A 23 -24.38 -1.89 -18.71
C GLN A 23 -23.75 -3.29 -18.78
N ARG A 24 -22.43 -3.37 -18.57
CA ARG A 24 -21.75 -4.62 -18.25
C ARG A 24 -22.35 -5.19 -16.95
N PRO A 25 -22.54 -6.51 -16.81
CA PRO A 25 -22.97 -7.10 -15.55
C PRO A 25 -21.91 -6.78 -14.49
N GLY A 26 -22.26 -5.93 -13.52
CA GLY A 26 -21.43 -5.69 -12.35
C GLY A 26 -21.35 -6.97 -11.53
N VAL A 27 -20.15 -7.50 -11.34
CA VAL A 27 -19.91 -8.52 -10.31
C VAL A 27 -20.44 -7.96 -8.99
N PRO A 28 -21.31 -8.69 -8.26
CA PRO A 28 -21.79 -8.21 -6.97
C PRO A 28 -20.57 -8.03 -6.05
N ALA A 29 -20.29 -6.78 -5.67
CA ALA A 29 -19.41 -6.51 -4.55
C ALA A 29 -20.01 -7.22 -3.34
N GLN A 30 -19.30 -8.18 -2.74
CA GLN A 30 -19.67 -8.70 -1.43
C GLN A 30 -19.69 -7.49 -0.48
N ARG A 31 -20.89 -7.04 -0.12
CA ARG A 31 -21.14 -5.86 0.73
C ARG A 31 -20.93 -6.15 2.23
N GLY A 32 -20.28 -7.25 2.58
CA GLY A 32 -20.01 -7.64 3.97
C GLY A 32 -18.60 -7.28 4.41
N GLY A 33 -18.45 -6.68 5.59
CA GLY A 33 -17.17 -6.67 6.31
C GLY A 33 -16.97 -7.98 7.08
N ILE A 34 -15.79 -8.16 7.66
CA ILE A 34 -15.48 -9.27 8.57
C ILE A 34 -15.73 -8.80 10.00
N SER A 35 -16.38 -9.60 10.86
CA SER A 35 -16.52 -9.26 12.29
C SER A 35 -15.15 -9.21 12.98
N ASP A 36 -15.03 -8.55 14.12
CA ASP A 36 -13.77 -8.48 14.87
C ASP A 36 -13.26 -9.89 15.26
N SER A 37 -14.16 -10.77 15.71
CA SER A 37 -13.81 -12.16 16.02
C SER A 37 -13.31 -12.94 14.80
N ALA A 38 -14.00 -12.84 13.66
CA ALA A 38 -13.58 -13.51 12.43
C ALA A 38 -12.29 -12.90 11.86
N PHE A 39 -12.05 -11.61 12.08
CA PHE A 39 -10.80 -10.95 11.72
C PHE A 39 -9.64 -11.49 12.54
N ALA A 40 -9.77 -11.58 13.88
CA ALA A 40 -8.76 -12.19 14.73
C ALA A 40 -8.48 -13.65 14.36
N SER A 41 -9.53 -14.45 14.12
CA SER A 41 -9.38 -15.83 13.67
C SER A 41 -8.65 -15.92 12.33
N LEU A 42 -8.98 -15.05 11.37
CA LEU A 42 -8.30 -15.02 10.07
C LEU A 42 -6.81 -14.67 10.23
N VAL A 43 -6.49 -13.64 11.01
CA VAL A 43 -5.09 -13.26 11.28
C VAL A 43 -4.32 -14.42 11.92
N ALA A 44 -4.91 -15.11 12.90
CA ALA A 44 -4.29 -16.25 13.56
C ALA A 44 -4.11 -17.46 12.62
N GLN A 45 -5.10 -17.74 11.75
CA GLN A 45 -5.03 -18.84 10.78
C GLN A 45 -3.99 -18.60 9.69
N LEU A 46 -3.84 -17.36 9.23
CA LEU A 46 -2.90 -17.01 8.17
C LEU A 46 -1.47 -16.83 8.67
N SER A 47 -1.29 -16.45 9.94
CA SER A 47 0.04 -16.16 10.48
C SER A 47 0.80 -17.44 10.84
N GLU A 48 2.12 -17.34 10.80
CA GLU A 48 3.07 -18.34 11.30
C GLU A 48 3.94 -17.74 12.41
N GLU A 49 4.92 -18.52 12.90
CA GLU A 49 5.88 -18.01 13.88
C GLU A 49 6.69 -16.84 13.29
N GLY A 50 6.84 -15.77 14.06
CA GLY A 50 7.60 -14.60 13.63
C GLY A 50 9.09 -14.89 13.53
N GLY A 51 9.72 -14.38 12.48
CA GLY A 51 11.17 -14.37 12.37
C GLY A 51 11.78 -13.05 12.83
N HIS A 52 13.07 -12.89 12.55
CA HIS A 52 13.84 -11.71 12.93
C HIS A 52 14.20 -10.87 11.70
N PHE A 53 14.05 -9.55 11.82
CA PHE A 53 14.62 -8.60 10.88
C PHE A 53 15.12 -7.37 11.65
N ASP A 54 16.30 -6.89 11.29
CA ASP A 54 17.13 -6.01 12.12
C ASP A 54 16.76 -4.51 12.04
N THR A 55 15.49 -4.23 11.71
CA THR A 55 14.98 -2.88 11.42
C THR A 55 13.59 -2.65 12.00
N ASP A 56 13.30 -1.41 12.41
CA ASP A 56 11.98 -1.02 12.93
C ASP A 56 10.96 -0.82 11.80
N ASN A 57 11.41 -0.37 10.62
CA ASN A 57 10.61 -0.17 9.40
C ASN A 57 9.27 0.53 9.65
N LEU A 58 9.23 1.57 10.49
CA LEU A 58 7.99 2.30 10.73
C LEU A 58 7.46 3.00 9.48
N ILE A 59 8.35 3.38 8.57
CA ILE A 59 8.03 3.93 7.26
C ILE A 59 8.93 3.28 6.19
N SER A 60 8.54 3.37 4.93
CA SER A 60 9.40 2.93 3.81
C SER A 60 10.65 3.81 3.66
N ASN A 61 11.73 3.26 3.10
CA ASN A 61 12.89 4.03 2.64
C ASN A 61 12.93 4.17 1.09
N GLU A 62 11.83 3.80 0.42
CA GLU A 62 11.71 3.80 -1.04
C GLU A 62 11.20 5.15 -1.53
N SER A 63 12.10 6.02 -1.99
CA SER A 63 11.72 7.33 -2.54
C SER A 63 10.90 7.20 -3.83
N SER A 64 11.10 6.14 -4.62
CA SER A 64 10.42 5.95 -5.91
C SER A 64 9.11 5.16 -5.85
N TYR A 65 8.57 4.86 -4.67
CA TYR A 65 7.47 3.90 -4.52
C TYR A 65 6.21 4.19 -5.36
N LEU A 66 5.98 5.46 -5.75
CA LEU A 66 4.84 5.82 -6.60
C LEU A 66 5.11 5.73 -8.11
N HIS A 67 6.35 5.52 -8.54
CA HIS A 67 6.74 5.59 -9.96
C HIS A 67 6.00 4.55 -10.83
N VAL A 68 5.67 3.39 -10.27
CA VAL A 68 4.91 2.33 -10.96
C VAL A 68 3.42 2.64 -11.15
N THR A 69 2.86 3.62 -10.42
CA THR A 69 1.40 3.84 -10.40
C THR A 69 0.86 4.31 -11.76
N GLY A 70 1.68 5.00 -12.56
CA GLY A 70 1.37 5.34 -13.96
C GLY A 70 1.12 4.11 -14.82
N THR A 71 2.07 3.17 -14.78
CA THR A 71 1.97 1.87 -15.46
C THR A 71 0.79 1.05 -14.96
N MET A 72 0.55 1.01 -13.64
CA MET A 72 -0.59 0.28 -13.07
C MET A 72 -1.92 0.79 -13.65
N ARG A 73 -2.08 2.11 -13.81
CA ARG A 73 -3.27 2.70 -14.46
C ARG A 73 -3.33 2.37 -15.95
N ARG A 74 -2.21 2.47 -16.68
CA ARG A 74 -2.14 2.11 -18.11
C ARG A 74 -2.53 0.66 -18.36
N LEU A 75 -2.14 -0.25 -17.47
CA LEU A 75 -2.47 -1.67 -17.52
C LEU A 75 -3.90 -1.98 -17.02
N GLY A 76 -4.64 -0.98 -16.53
CA GLY A 76 -6.00 -1.15 -16.01
C GLY A 76 -6.07 -2.05 -14.78
N LEU A 77 -5.04 -2.04 -13.92
CA LEU A 77 -5.00 -2.89 -12.73
C LEU A 77 -6.00 -2.40 -11.69
N GLN A 78 -6.96 -3.26 -11.32
CA GLN A 78 -8.01 -2.93 -10.35
C GLN A 78 -8.65 -4.17 -9.75
N GLY A 79 -9.24 -4.01 -8.55
CA GLY A 79 -10.01 -5.05 -7.86
C GLY A 79 -9.14 -6.19 -7.32
N GLY A 80 -9.72 -7.39 -7.21
CA GLY A 80 -9.02 -8.59 -6.73
C GLY A 80 -8.50 -8.47 -5.28
N ALA A 81 -7.48 -9.24 -4.97
CA ALA A 81 -6.75 -9.21 -3.72
C ALA A 81 -5.39 -8.51 -3.89
N TYR A 82 -4.95 -7.81 -2.86
CA TYR A 82 -3.61 -7.23 -2.76
C TYR A 82 -2.80 -8.00 -1.72
N ILE A 83 -1.53 -8.27 -2.02
CA ILE A 83 -0.55 -8.79 -1.06
C ILE A 83 0.62 -7.80 -1.03
N GLY A 84 1.15 -7.46 0.14
CA GLY A 84 2.32 -6.61 0.21
C GLY A 84 3.09 -6.71 1.51
N VAL A 85 4.40 -6.44 1.46
CA VAL A 85 5.27 -6.41 2.63
C VAL A 85 5.48 -5.01 3.21
N GLY A 86 5.97 -4.90 4.45
CA GLY A 86 6.30 -3.59 5.04
C GLY A 86 5.06 -2.77 5.42
N PRO A 87 5.22 -1.48 5.77
CA PRO A 87 4.18 -0.77 6.51
C PRO A 87 3.14 -0.08 5.59
N ASP A 88 3.08 1.25 5.59
CA ASP A 88 1.95 2.04 5.11
C ASP A 88 2.04 2.44 3.63
N GLN A 89 3.19 2.26 2.96
CA GLN A 89 3.30 2.43 1.50
C GLN A 89 2.32 1.51 0.76
N ASN A 90 1.97 0.37 1.36
CA ASN A 90 0.92 -0.53 0.90
C ASN A 90 -0.43 0.17 0.73
N PHE A 91 -0.78 1.12 1.59
CA PHE A 91 -2.06 1.83 1.50
C PHE A 91 -2.18 2.63 0.22
N SER A 92 -1.08 3.17 -0.30
CA SER A 92 -1.06 3.88 -1.58
C SER A 92 -1.37 2.93 -2.74
N TYR A 93 -0.75 1.75 -2.78
CA TYR A 93 -1.08 0.73 -3.78
C TYR A 93 -2.53 0.23 -3.63
N ILE A 94 -3.02 0.02 -2.41
CA ILE A 94 -4.42 -0.33 -2.13
C ILE A 94 -5.38 0.76 -2.65
N ALA A 95 -5.06 2.04 -2.45
CA ALA A 95 -5.88 3.14 -2.93
C ALA A 95 -5.94 3.21 -4.47
N GLN A 96 -4.84 2.88 -5.16
CA GLN A 96 -4.79 2.83 -6.62
C GLN A 96 -5.50 1.60 -7.20
N LEU A 97 -5.28 0.42 -6.62
CA LEU A 97 -5.81 -0.85 -7.10
C LEU A 97 -7.28 -1.07 -6.71
N ARG A 98 -7.72 -0.44 -5.62
CA ARG A 98 -9.05 -0.64 -5.03
C ARG A 98 -9.41 -2.13 -4.84
N PRO A 99 -8.57 -2.93 -4.15
CA PRO A 99 -8.81 -4.36 -3.97
C PRO A 99 -10.03 -4.63 -3.08
N ARG A 100 -10.59 -5.83 -3.19
CA ARG A 100 -11.67 -6.33 -2.34
C ARG A 100 -11.16 -6.79 -0.98
N ILE A 101 -9.90 -7.19 -0.89
CA ILE A 101 -9.18 -7.53 0.34
C ILE A 101 -7.69 -7.29 0.16
N ALA A 102 -6.99 -6.91 1.24
CA ALA A 102 -5.55 -6.70 1.26
C ALA A 102 -4.91 -7.48 2.40
N PHE A 103 -3.78 -8.12 2.12
CA PHE A 103 -2.95 -8.83 3.09
C PHE A 103 -1.61 -8.12 3.22
N ILE A 104 -1.27 -7.67 4.42
CA ILE A 104 0.01 -7.04 4.71
C ILE A 104 0.87 -8.04 5.48
N VAL A 105 1.90 -8.57 4.84
CA VAL A 105 2.71 -9.70 5.34
C VAL A 105 4.07 -9.18 5.78
N ASP A 106 4.54 -9.57 6.95
CA ASP A 106 5.91 -9.26 7.37
C ASP A 106 6.42 -10.38 8.25
N ILE A 107 7.71 -10.67 8.15
CA ILE A 107 8.35 -11.68 8.99
C ILE A 107 8.30 -11.29 10.47
N ARG A 108 8.19 -9.99 10.78
CA ARG A 108 8.12 -9.47 12.14
C ARG A 108 6.68 -9.31 12.61
N ARG A 109 6.42 -9.75 13.84
CA ARG A 109 5.19 -9.42 14.58
C ARG A 109 4.97 -7.90 14.72
N ASP A 110 6.04 -7.14 14.80
CA ASP A 110 6.04 -5.67 14.88
C ASP A 110 5.22 -5.01 13.77
N ASN A 111 5.27 -5.52 12.54
CA ASN A 111 4.45 -4.95 11.46
C ASN A 111 2.96 -5.15 11.75
N LEU A 112 2.55 -6.35 12.18
CA LEU A 112 1.16 -6.60 12.57
C LEU A 112 0.71 -5.60 13.65
N LEU A 113 1.52 -5.40 14.68
CA LEU A 113 1.24 -4.43 15.74
C LEU A 113 1.11 -3.00 15.20
N GLN A 114 1.97 -2.62 14.26
CA GLN A 114 1.91 -1.33 13.58
C GLN A 114 0.64 -1.18 12.72
N GLN A 115 0.21 -2.24 12.04
CA GLN A 115 -1.06 -2.24 11.30
C GLN A 115 -2.26 -2.08 12.23
N LEU A 116 -2.22 -2.61 13.47
CA LEU A 116 -3.25 -2.38 14.49
C LEU A 116 -3.28 -0.93 14.98
N LEU A 117 -2.11 -0.29 15.12
CA LEU A 117 -2.00 1.15 15.35
C LEU A 117 -2.70 1.94 14.23
N PHE A 118 -2.31 1.72 12.97
CA PHE A 118 -2.90 2.43 11.83
C PHE A 118 -4.41 2.20 11.72
N LYS A 119 -4.85 0.95 11.83
CA LYS A 119 -6.27 0.58 11.80
C LYS A 119 -7.08 1.33 12.87
N SER A 120 -6.55 1.43 14.08
CA SER A 120 -7.18 2.17 15.17
C SER A 120 -7.28 3.66 14.83
N LEU A 121 -6.20 4.28 14.34
CA LEU A 121 -6.17 5.67 13.89
C LEU A 121 -7.17 5.94 12.74
N PHE A 122 -7.23 5.07 11.72
CA PHE A 122 -8.23 5.14 10.65
C PHE A 122 -9.66 5.10 11.19
N SER A 123 -9.92 4.27 12.21
CA SER A 123 -11.25 4.15 12.81
C SER A 123 -11.66 5.41 13.59
N MET A 124 -10.69 6.06 14.24
CA MET A 124 -10.86 7.29 15.02
C MET A 124 -11.02 8.53 14.15
N SER A 125 -10.39 8.53 12.97
CA SER A 125 -10.32 9.70 12.10
C SER A 125 -11.61 9.89 11.32
N ARG A 126 -12.05 11.13 11.15
CA ARG A 126 -13.06 11.46 10.14
C ARG A 126 -12.37 11.52 8.79
N ASN A 127 -11.39 12.39 8.59
CA ASN A 127 -10.76 12.64 7.29
C ASN A 127 -9.22 12.55 7.36
N ARG A 128 -8.55 12.86 6.24
CA ARG A 128 -7.08 12.82 6.12
C ARG A 128 -6.35 13.69 7.14
N ILE A 129 -6.83 14.91 7.39
CA ILE A 129 -6.12 15.83 8.30
C ILE A 129 -6.20 15.35 9.74
N GLU A 130 -7.36 14.83 10.18
CA GLU A 130 -7.48 14.24 11.52
C GLU A 130 -6.61 13.02 11.70
N TYR A 131 -6.52 12.18 10.66
CA TYR A 131 -5.63 11.02 10.69
C TYR A 131 -4.18 11.42 10.91
N LEU A 132 -3.69 12.41 10.16
CA LEU A 132 -2.32 12.92 10.32
C LEU A 132 -2.12 13.55 11.70
N CYS A 133 -3.07 14.36 12.17
CA CYS A 133 -3.02 14.98 13.49
C CYS A 133 -2.97 13.93 14.62
N LEU A 134 -3.78 12.88 14.55
CA LEU A 134 -3.76 11.79 15.54
C LEU A 134 -2.47 10.96 15.47
N LEU A 135 -1.98 10.66 14.27
CA LEU A 135 -0.72 9.93 14.06
C LEU A 135 0.47 10.69 14.68
N PHE A 136 0.51 12.01 14.48
CA PHE A 136 1.62 12.87 14.90
C PHE A 136 1.37 13.61 16.23
N GLY A 137 0.29 13.32 16.96
CA GLY A 137 -0.01 13.97 18.24
C GLY A 137 -0.19 15.50 18.14
N ARG A 138 -0.76 15.98 17.03
CA ARG A 138 -1.02 17.39 16.74
C ARG A 138 -2.50 17.72 16.92
N GLU A 139 -2.80 18.96 17.31
CA GLU A 139 -4.18 19.44 17.40
C GLU A 139 -4.83 19.44 15.99
N PRO A 140 -6.00 18.80 15.80
CA PRO A 140 -6.73 18.90 14.54
C PRO A 140 -7.29 20.32 14.35
N PRO A 141 -7.47 20.77 13.10
CA PRO A 141 -8.13 22.05 12.85
C PRO A 141 -9.59 22.02 13.33
N ALA A 142 -10.08 23.15 13.86
CA ALA A 142 -11.41 23.25 14.46
C ALA A 142 -12.54 22.79 13.52
N ASN A 143 -12.49 23.18 12.24
CA ASN A 143 -13.38 22.68 11.20
C ASN A 143 -12.62 21.78 10.22
N SER A 144 -12.37 20.53 10.60
CA SER A 144 -11.61 19.58 9.79
C SER A 144 -12.26 19.24 8.45
N ARG A 145 -13.57 19.44 8.28
CA ARG A 145 -14.27 19.15 7.02
C ARG A 145 -13.79 20.05 5.88
N ASP A 146 -13.46 21.31 6.18
CA ASP A 146 -12.94 22.27 5.18
C ASP A 146 -11.55 21.86 4.64
N TRP A 147 -10.92 20.87 5.25
CA TRP A 147 -9.62 20.34 4.85
C TRP A 147 -9.71 19.16 3.88
N GLU A 148 -10.91 18.58 3.67
CA GLU A 148 -11.10 17.43 2.77
C GLU A 148 -10.69 17.75 1.32
N ALA A 149 -10.83 19.00 0.88
CA ALA A 149 -10.45 19.46 -0.46
C ALA A 149 -9.01 20.02 -0.56
N ARG A 150 -8.28 20.14 0.56
CA ARG A 150 -6.93 20.71 0.57
C ARG A 150 -5.92 19.70 0.02
N ASN A 151 -4.88 20.24 -0.65
CA ASN A 151 -3.78 19.44 -1.18
C ASN A 151 -2.82 19.00 -0.06
N LEU A 152 -1.96 18.03 -0.37
CA LEU A 152 -1.04 17.43 0.59
C LEU A 152 -0.07 18.44 1.21
N THR A 153 0.40 19.43 0.45
CA THR A 153 1.29 20.49 0.95
C THR A 153 0.63 21.26 2.09
N ARG A 154 -0.64 21.66 1.93
CA ARG A 154 -1.41 22.33 3.00
C ARG A 154 -1.60 21.43 4.22
N LEU A 155 -1.86 20.13 4.02
CA LEU A 155 -1.98 19.20 5.15
C LEU A 155 -0.65 19.12 5.92
N ALA A 156 0.47 19.05 5.20
CA ALA A 156 1.80 18.99 5.81
C ALA A 156 2.13 20.27 6.59
N GLU A 157 1.88 21.44 6.00
CA GLU A 157 2.06 22.75 6.66
C GLU A 157 1.25 22.86 7.96
N HIS A 158 0.03 22.32 8.00
CA HIS A 158 -0.77 22.28 9.23
C HIS A 158 -0.14 21.40 10.29
N VAL A 159 0.29 20.19 9.93
CA VAL A 159 0.90 19.25 10.89
C VAL A 159 2.18 19.81 11.50
N ASP A 160 2.96 20.58 10.74
CA ASP A 160 4.18 21.24 11.23
C ASP A 160 3.91 22.38 12.19
N SER A 161 2.92 23.21 11.84
CA SER A 161 2.61 24.43 12.60
C SER A 161 1.69 24.16 13.79
N ALA A 162 0.91 23.08 13.75
CA ALA A 162 0.05 22.69 14.86
C ALA A 162 0.90 22.34 16.10
N PRO A 163 0.55 22.86 17.29
CA PRO A 163 1.26 22.52 18.52
C PRO A 163 1.27 21.02 18.78
N PHE A 164 2.42 20.50 19.19
CA PHE A 164 2.48 19.17 19.80
C PHE A 164 1.77 19.21 21.15
N ARG A 165 0.88 18.24 21.38
CA ARG A 165 0.06 18.16 22.59
C ARG A 165 0.32 16.81 23.28
N PRO A 166 1.22 16.74 24.28
CA PRO A 166 1.54 15.50 24.97
C PRO A 166 0.32 14.80 25.56
N ASP A 167 -0.64 15.59 26.09
CA ASP A 167 -1.89 15.08 26.64
C ASP A 167 -2.81 14.47 25.57
N LEU A 168 -2.84 15.06 24.36
CA LEU A 168 -3.56 14.52 23.22
C LEU A 168 -2.90 13.23 22.70
N ALA A 169 -1.57 13.21 22.60
CA ALA A 169 -0.83 12.03 22.18
C ALA A 169 -1.06 10.86 23.15
N GLU A 170 -1.05 11.11 24.46
CA GLU A 170 -1.38 10.13 25.50
C GLU A 170 -2.80 9.57 25.34
N ARG A 171 -3.81 10.46 25.26
CA ARG A 171 -5.22 10.04 25.07
C ARG A 171 -5.39 9.23 23.79
N THR A 172 -4.74 9.65 22.70
CA THR A 172 -4.76 8.94 21.42
C THR A 172 -4.20 7.54 21.57
N ARG A 173 -3.07 7.39 22.26
CA ARG A 173 -2.43 6.09 22.48
C ARG A 173 -3.27 5.16 23.34
N VAL A 174 -3.91 5.65 24.39
CA VAL A 174 -4.86 4.87 25.21
C VAL A 174 -6.05 4.38 24.38
N GLU A 175 -6.62 5.24 23.53
CA GLU A 175 -7.74 4.88 22.66
C GLU A 175 -7.32 3.87 21.57
N VAL A 176 -6.13 4.04 20.98
CA VAL A 176 -5.53 3.07 20.05
C VAL A 176 -5.42 1.69 20.70
N LEU A 177 -4.85 1.61 21.91
CA LEU A 177 -4.70 0.32 22.62
C LEU A 177 -6.05 -0.31 22.96
N THR A 178 -7.02 0.50 23.34
CA THR A 178 -8.39 0.04 23.61
C THR A 178 -9.03 -0.58 22.36
N ARG A 179 -8.90 0.09 21.22
CA ARG A 179 -9.42 -0.39 19.93
C ARG A 179 -8.66 -1.62 19.43
N ALA A 180 -7.34 -1.64 19.55
CA ALA A 180 -6.51 -2.77 19.16
C ALA A 180 -6.90 -4.04 19.94
N ARG A 181 -7.13 -3.94 21.25
CA ARG A 181 -7.59 -5.07 22.09
C ARG A 181 -8.98 -5.55 21.69
N LYS A 182 -9.89 -4.64 21.33
CA LYS A 182 -11.26 -4.99 20.92
C LYS A 182 -11.30 -5.87 19.66
N LEU A 183 -10.27 -5.82 18.81
CA LEU A 183 -10.18 -6.65 17.61
C LEU A 183 -10.01 -8.14 17.92
N GLY A 184 -9.71 -8.53 19.16
CA GLY A 184 -9.65 -9.94 19.57
C GLY A 184 -8.35 -10.68 19.23
N ILE A 185 -7.36 -9.99 18.64
CA ILE A 185 -6.02 -10.54 18.47
C ILE A 185 -5.34 -10.55 19.85
N PRO A 186 -4.78 -11.68 20.31
CA PRO A 186 -4.06 -11.72 21.58
C PRO A 186 -2.87 -10.77 21.58
N LEU A 187 -2.82 -9.85 22.56
CA LEU A 187 -1.73 -8.89 22.76
C LEU A 187 -1.05 -9.18 24.10
N SER A 188 0.23 -9.47 24.06
CA SER A 188 1.08 -9.54 25.25
C SER A 188 1.32 -8.14 25.85
N PRO A 189 1.84 -8.05 27.10
CA PRO A 189 2.32 -6.79 27.65
C PRO A 189 3.37 -6.12 26.76
N THR A 190 4.30 -6.91 26.20
CA THR A 190 5.33 -6.42 25.25
C THR A 190 4.71 -5.88 23.97
N ASP A 191 3.68 -6.52 23.43
CA ASP A 191 2.96 -6.02 22.25
C ASP A 191 2.30 -4.66 22.54
N THR A 192 1.68 -4.52 23.71
CA THR A 192 1.05 -3.26 24.14
C THR A 192 2.10 -2.14 24.25
N LEU A 193 3.26 -2.43 24.86
CA LEU A 193 4.37 -1.48 24.96
C LEU A 193 4.91 -1.10 23.57
N THR A 194 4.99 -2.07 22.65
CA THR A 194 5.50 -1.87 21.29
C THR A 194 4.56 -0.98 20.46
N ILE A 195 3.24 -1.22 20.50
CA ILE A 195 2.25 -0.32 19.88
C ILE A 195 2.39 1.09 20.44
N GLY A 196 2.55 1.21 21.76
CA GLY A 196 2.75 2.50 22.42
C GLY A 196 4.02 3.22 21.94
N ARG A 197 5.14 2.50 21.86
CA ARG A 197 6.42 3.00 21.34
C ARG A 197 6.27 3.51 19.91
N PHE A 198 5.63 2.75 19.02
CA PHE A 198 5.43 3.17 17.63
C PHE A 198 4.68 4.50 17.52
N HIS A 199 3.57 4.67 18.24
CA HIS A 199 2.84 5.94 18.23
C HIS A 199 3.69 7.09 18.77
N SER A 200 4.47 6.85 19.84
CA SER A 200 5.40 7.85 20.37
C SER A 200 6.49 8.25 19.38
N GLU A 201 7.04 7.31 18.60
CA GLU A 201 8.02 7.61 17.54
C GLU A 201 7.41 8.51 16.45
N PHE A 202 6.20 8.20 15.98
CA PHE A 202 5.50 9.08 15.05
C PHE A 202 5.25 10.46 15.67
N ALA A 203 4.68 10.52 16.88
CA ALA A 203 4.33 11.77 17.54
C ALA A 203 5.54 12.68 17.80
N THR A 204 6.67 12.10 18.21
CA THR A 204 7.91 12.81 18.54
C THR A 204 8.60 13.34 17.29
N ASN A 205 8.77 12.49 16.27
CA ASN A 205 9.52 12.84 15.07
C ASN A 205 8.66 13.58 14.03
N GLY A 206 7.33 13.53 14.14
CA GLY A 206 6.42 14.20 13.22
C GLY A 206 6.63 13.75 11.76
N LEU A 207 6.48 14.69 10.84
CA LEU A 207 6.69 14.44 9.41
C LEU A 207 8.16 14.20 9.02
N ASP A 208 9.10 14.42 9.95
CA ASP A 208 10.53 14.22 9.73
C ASP A 208 11.03 12.83 10.13
N ILE A 209 10.14 11.96 10.64
CA ILE A 209 10.46 10.55 10.90
C ILE A 209 11.08 9.92 9.64
N ARG A 210 12.14 9.14 9.84
CA ARG A 210 12.85 8.39 8.80
C ARG A 210 12.90 6.92 9.15
N PHE A 211 13.07 6.08 8.13
CA PHE A 211 13.42 4.67 8.30
C PHE A 211 14.66 4.52 9.18
N THR A 212 14.58 3.62 10.16
CA THR A 212 15.68 3.24 11.06
C THR A 212 15.91 1.75 11.03
N SER A 213 17.18 1.39 11.19
CA SER A 213 17.57 0.04 11.51
C SER A 213 17.92 -0.04 13.00
N MET A 214 17.70 -1.19 13.64
CA MET A 214 17.98 -1.33 15.07
C MET A 214 19.44 -0.96 15.36
N ASN A 215 19.64 -0.17 16.42
CA ASN A 215 20.93 0.34 16.87
C ASN A 215 21.72 1.14 15.82
N ARG A 216 21.05 1.67 14.78
CA ARG A 216 21.69 2.44 13.70
C ARG A 216 20.93 3.73 13.44
N ARG A 217 21.67 4.82 13.25
CA ARG A 217 21.09 6.11 12.84
C ARG A 217 20.48 5.99 11.43
N PRO A 218 19.38 6.71 11.14
CA PRO A 218 18.88 6.84 9.78
C PRO A 218 19.96 7.31 8.82
N ARG A 219 19.93 6.82 7.58
CA ARG A 219 20.80 7.36 6.52
C ARG A 219 20.24 8.69 6.03
N PRO A 220 21.08 9.71 5.75
CA PRO A 220 20.60 11.03 5.30
C PRO A 220 19.75 11.00 4.02
N TYR A 221 19.98 10.00 3.16
CA TYR A 221 19.26 9.83 1.88
C TYR A 221 17.96 9.02 1.98
N TYR A 222 17.65 8.40 3.12
CA TYR A 222 16.33 7.77 3.29
C TYR A 222 15.27 8.85 3.37
N PRO A 223 14.14 8.78 2.67
CA PRO A 223 13.12 9.82 2.70
C PRO A 223 12.50 10.00 4.10
N THR A 224 12.04 11.20 4.42
CA THR A 224 11.14 11.43 5.55
C THR A 224 9.72 11.01 5.20
N TYR A 225 8.85 10.88 6.21
CA TYR A 225 7.41 10.75 5.96
C TYR A 225 6.86 11.88 5.09
N ARG A 226 7.29 13.14 5.31
CA ARG A 226 6.93 14.27 4.43
C ARG A 226 7.24 13.98 2.97
N GLN A 227 8.46 13.52 2.70
CA GLN A 227 8.91 13.26 1.34
C GLN A 227 8.06 12.15 0.70
N LEU A 228 7.83 11.04 1.41
CA LEU A 228 6.96 9.95 0.93
C LEU A 228 5.51 10.39 0.72
N MET A 229 4.98 11.24 1.60
CA MET A 229 3.63 11.77 1.53
C MET A 229 3.46 12.69 0.32
N LEU A 230 4.45 13.54 0.03
CA LEU A 230 4.42 14.53 -1.05
C LEU A 230 4.88 14.00 -2.40
N GLU A 231 5.48 12.80 -2.43
CA GLU A 231 6.04 12.15 -3.63
C GLU A 231 5.05 12.07 -4.80
N THR A 232 5.60 11.98 -6.00
CA THR A 232 4.84 11.90 -7.25
C THR A 232 5.21 10.67 -8.07
N ASP A 233 4.32 10.27 -8.98
CA ASP A 233 4.64 9.34 -10.05
C ASP A 233 5.55 10.01 -11.12
N LEU A 234 5.96 9.24 -12.14
CA LEU A 234 6.81 9.74 -13.23
C LEU A 234 6.14 10.83 -14.10
N ALA A 235 4.83 11.05 -13.94
CA ALA A 235 4.08 12.11 -14.63
C ALA A 235 3.80 13.31 -13.70
N GLY A 236 4.43 13.38 -12.52
CA GLY A 236 4.25 14.47 -11.56
C GLY A 236 2.95 14.44 -10.77
N ARG A 237 2.22 13.31 -10.77
CA ARG A 237 0.96 13.17 -10.02
C ARG A 237 1.20 12.58 -8.64
N GLN A 238 0.59 13.17 -7.62
CA GLN A 238 0.55 12.59 -6.28
C GLN A 238 -0.41 11.40 -6.24
N ALA A 239 0.09 10.23 -5.85
CA ALA A 239 -0.66 8.97 -5.85
C ALA A 239 -0.67 8.24 -4.49
N SER A 240 -0.19 8.91 -3.43
CA SER A 240 -0.30 8.43 -2.05
C SER A 240 -1.77 8.19 -1.66
N TYR A 241 -2.03 7.28 -0.70
CA TYR A 241 -3.38 7.12 -0.12
C TYR A 241 -3.91 8.40 0.52
N LEU A 242 -3.01 9.32 0.89
CA LEU A 242 -3.35 10.62 1.42
C LEU A 242 -3.60 11.66 0.32
N ALA A 243 -3.35 11.38 -0.96
CA ALA A 243 -3.38 12.40 -2.02
C ALA A 243 -4.76 13.04 -2.20
N THR A 244 -5.83 12.25 -2.04
CA THR A 244 -7.22 12.72 -2.12
C THR A 244 -8.05 12.16 -0.98
N GLU A 245 -9.13 12.85 -0.61
CA GLU A 245 -10.06 12.35 0.41
C GLU A 245 -10.70 11.02 -0.04
N GLU A 246 -11.01 10.88 -1.33
CA GLU A 246 -11.55 9.62 -1.88
C GLU A 246 -10.60 8.43 -1.66
N SER A 247 -9.31 8.59 -1.97
CA SER A 247 -8.28 7.58 -1.74
C SER A 247 -8.19 7.17 -0.27
N PHE A 248 -8.17 8.16 0.63
CA PHE A 248 -8.13 7.92 2.07
C PHE A 248 -9.38 7.19 2.57
N ARG A 249 -10.56 7.65 2.16
CA ARG A 249 -11.85 7.04 2.54
C ARG A 249 -11.98 5.62 2.02
N PHE A 250 -11.43 5.32 0.85
CA PHE A 250 -11.40 3.96 0.34
C PHE A 250 -10.60 3.03 1.28
N VAL A 251 -9.37 3.40 1.64
CA VAL A 251 -8.53 2.63 2.57
C VAL A 251 -9.18 2.55 3.95
N GLN A 252 -9.71 3.67 4.46
CA GLN A 252 -10.47 3.71 5.71
C GLN A 252 -11.66 2.74 5.68
N SER A 253 -12.36 2.61 4.54
CA SER A 253 -13.49 1.68 4.42
C SER A 253 -13.05 0.22 4.51
N LEU A 254 -11.88 -0.14 3.97
CA LEU A 254 -11.35 -1.50 4.08
C LEU A 254 -10.89 -1.77 5.51
N GLN A 255 -10.22 -0.79 6.14
CA GLN A 255 -9.82 -0.87 7.53
C GLN A 255 -11.03 -1.07 8.47
N ARG A 256 -12.10 -0.28 8.31
CA ARG A 256 -13.33 -0.41 9.13
C ARG A 256 -14.10 -1.71 8.89
N ARG A 257 -13.99 -2.29 7.68
CA ARG A 257 -14.63 -3.56 7.32
C ARG A 257 -13.75 -4.78 7.60
N ASN A 258 -12.60 -4.60 8.25
CA ASN A 258 -11.65 -5.68 8.54
C ASN A 258 -11.14 -6.40 7.27
N LEU A 259 -10.93 -5.64 6.18
CA LEU A 259 -10.46 -6.14 4.87
C LEU A 259 -9.01 -5.74 4.56
N VAL A 260 -8.30 -5.12 5.50
CA VAL A 260 -6.83 -5.03 5.51
C VAL A 260 -6.36 -5.94 6.64
N VAL A 261 -5.77 -7.07 6.28
CA VAL A 261 -5.44 -8.18 7.17
C VAL A 261 -3.93 -8.23 7.36
N PRO A 262 -3.39 -7.86 8.54
CA PRO A 262 -1.98 -8.06 8.84
C PRO A 262 -1.71 -9.53 9.10
N VAL A 263 -0.58 -10.03 8.60
CA VAL A 263 -0.17 -11.44 8.73
C VAL A 263 1.31 -11.48 9.10
N VAL A 264 1.65 -12.27 10.12
CA VAL A 264 3.07 -12.57 10.42
C VAL A 264 3.49 -13.72 9.52
N GLY A 265 4.53 -13.53 8.71
CA GLY A 265 5.07 -14.61 7.89
C GLY A 265 6.26 -14.24 7.03
N ASP A 266 7.08 -15.24 6.76
CA ASP A 266 8.14 -15.21 5.76
C ASP A 266 7.54 -15.46 4.36
N LEU A 267 7.93 -14.66 3.37
CA LEU A 267 7.49 -14.88 1.99
C LEU A 267 7.99 -16.22 1.42
N ALA A 268 9.10 -16.74 1.93
CA ALA A 268 9.58 -18.10 1.66
C ALA A 268 9.24 -19.08 2.80
N GLY A 269 8.35 -18.70 3.71
CA GLY A 269 7.82 -19.58 4.75
C GLY A 269 7.00 -20.72 4.17
N GLU A 270 6.71 -21.71 5.00
CA GLU A 270 5.95 -22.90 4.58
C GLU A 270 4.43 -22.68 4.65
N HIS A 271 3.96 -21.64 5.36
CA HIS A 271 2.55 -21.48 5.68
C HIS A 271 1.96 -20.17 5.17
N ALA A 272 2.41 -19.01 5.66
CA ALA A 272 1.63 -17.76 5.57
C ALA A 272 1.22 -17.37 4.14
N LEU A 273 2.17 -17.33 3.20
CA LEU A 273 1.88 -16.94 1.81
C LEU A 273 0.99 -17.97 1.08
N ARG A 274 1.15 -19.27 1.39
CA ARG A 274 0.29 -20.34 0.85
C ARG A 274 -1.13 -20.23 1.40
N ALA A 275 -1.28 -20.01 2.70
CA ALA A 275 -2.56 -19.83 3.38
C ALA A 275 -3.31 -18.59 2.83
N ILE A 276 -2.59 -17.50 2.57
CA ILE A 276 -3.14 -16.32 1.88
C ILE A 276 -3.65 -16.68 0.49
N GLY A 277 -2.86 -17.43 -0.29
CA GLY A 277 -3.29 -17.92 -1.61
C GLY A 277 -4.58 -18.75 -1.56
N GLN A 278 -4.70 -19.64 -0.57
CA GLN A 278 -5.91 -20.43 -0.33
C GLN A 278 -7.10 -19.56 0.06
N GLU A 279 -6.92 -18.56 0.93
CA GLU A 279 -7.99 -17.64 1.33
C GLU A 279 -8.46 -16.77 0.15
N ILE A 280 -7.54 -16.32 -0.71
CA ILE A 280 -7.88 -15.60 -1.95
C ILE A 280 -8.72 -16.50 -2.87
N ALA A 281 -8.31 -17.77 -3.05
CA ALA A 281 -9.05 -18.74 -3.85
C ALA A 281 -10.45 -19.03 -3.25
N ARG A 282 -10.54 -19.20 -1.93
CA ARG A 282 -11.81 -19.44 -1.21
C ARG A 282 -12.81 -18.29 -1.40
N ARG A 283 -12.31 -17.05 -1.57
CA ARG A 283 -13.12 -15.87 -1.87
C ARG A 283 -13.48 -15.72 -3.34
N GLY A 284 -12.94 -16.57 -4.22
CA GLY A 284 -13.11 -16.44 -5.67
C GLY A 284 -12.40 -15.20 -6.23
N GLU A 285 -11.36 -14.73 -5.56
CA GLU A 285 -10.55 -13.58 -6.00
C GLU A 285 -9.27 -14.05 -6.68
N ARG A 286 -8.60 -13.11 -7.35
CA ARG A 286 -7.23 -13.25 -7.85
C ARG A 286 -6.31 -12.25 -7.18
N VAL A 287 -5.01 -12.49 -7.16
CA VAL A 287 -4.00 -11.48 -6.83
C VAL A 287 -3.97 -10.44 -7.96
N SER A 288 -4.29 -9.19 -7.65
CA SER A 288 -4.13 -8.08 -8.60
C SER A 288 -2.69 -7.56 -8.61
N ALA A 289 -2.12 -7.38 -7.41
CA ALA A 289 -0.72 -7.06 -7.25
C ALA A 289 -0.14 -7.72 -5.99
N PHE A 290 1.12 -8.12 -6.09
CA PHE A 290 1.93 -8.58 -4.97
C PHE A 290 3.18 -7.70 -4.85
N TYR A 291 3.25 -6.89 -3.80
CA TYR A 291 4.38 -6.02 -3.50
C TYR A 291 5.41 -6.71 -2.58
N THR A 292 6.64 -6.88 -3.07
CA THR A 292 7.71 -7.64 -2.41
C THR A 292 8.80 -6.75 -1.79
N SER A 293 8.74 -5.43 -1.99
CA SER A 293 9.86 -4.52 -1.67
C SER A 293 11.17 -5.09 -2.24
N ASN A 294 12.24 -5.14 -1.45
CA ASN A 294 13.50 -5.83 -1.79
C ASN A 294 13.65 -7.21 -1.12
N VAL A 295 12.57 -7.84 -0.63
CA VAL A 295 12.64 -9.12 0.08
C VAL A 295 13.32 -10.20 -0.76
N GLU A 296 13.06 -10.20 -2.07
CA GLU A 296 13.66 -11.13 -3.06
C GLU A 296 15.21 -11.14 -3.00
N PHE A 297 15.86 -10.02 -2.66
CA PHE A 297 17.32 -9.95 -2.45
C PHE A 297 17.78 -10.88 -1.31
N TYR A 298 17.07 -10.84 -0.18
CA TYR A 298 17.41 -11.63 1.01
C TYR A 298 17.11 -13.10 0.78
N LEU A 299 16.01 -13.42 0.08
CA LEU A 299 15.66 -14.80 -0.26
C LEU A 299 16.70 -15.46 -1.18
N MET A 300 17.23 -14.71 -2.15
CA MET A 300 18.31 -15.23 -3.00
C MET A 300 19.60 -15.46 -2.21
N ARG A 301 19.99 -14.50 -1.36
CA ARG A 301 21.18 -14.67 -0.51
C ARG A 301 21.04 -15.80 0.51
N GLY A 302 19.82 -16.05 0.98
CA GLY A 302 19.49 -17.11 1.93
C GLY A 302 19.22 -18.47 1.28
N GLY A 303 19.23 -18.58 -0.05
CA GLY A 303 18.95 -19.84 -0.76
C GLY A 303 17.49 -20.29 -0.70
N THR A 304 16.55 -19.43 -0.32
CA THR A 304 15.12 -19.74 -0.16
C THR A 304 14.24 -19.19 -1.29
N PHE A 305 14.83 -18.51 -2.27
CA PHE A 305 14.12 -17.92 -3.40
C PHE A 305 13.31 -18.93 -4.24
N ALA A 306 13.82 -20.14 -4.45
CA ALA A 306 13.11 -21.16 -5.23
C ALA A 306 11.74 -21.51 -4.61
N ARG A 307 11.69 -21.68 -3.28
CA ARG A 307 10.45 -21.96 -2.55
C ARG A 307 9.46 -20.79 -2.61
N PHE A 308 9.97 -19.56 -2.53
CA PHE A 308 9.15 -18.37 -2.76
C PHE A 308 8.53 -18.39 -4.16
N ALA A 309 9.35 -18.65 -5.19
CA ALA A 309 8.89 -18.67 -6.57
C ALA A 309 7.85 -19.78 -6.84
N GLU A 310 8.03 -20.97 -6.25
CA GLU A 310 7.03 -22.05 -6.26
C GLU A 310 5.71 -21.61 -5.61
N THR A 311 5.80 -20.90 -4.48
CA THR A 311 4.61 -20.39 -3.79
C THR A 311 3.89 -19.34 -4.64
N VAL A 312 4.63 -18.40 -5.25
CA VAL A 312 4.09 -17.42 -6.20
C VAL A 312 3.40 -18.12 -7.38
N ALA A 313 3.97 -19.21 -7.89
CA ALA A 313 3.39 -20.01 -8.97
C ALA A 313 2.07 -20.70 -8.58
N SER A 314 1.79 -20.88 -7.30
CA SER A 314 0.54 -21.44 -6.79
C SER A 314 -0.54 -20.40 -6.45
N LEU A 315 -0.20 -19.11 -6.42
CA LEU A 315 -1.16 -18.05 -6.10
C LEU A 315 -2.24 -17.91 -7.19
N PRO A 316 -3.51 -17.65 -6.82
CA PRO A 316 -4.57 -17.33 -7.78
C PRO A 316 -4.22 -16.05 -8.55
N ARG A 317 -4.07 -16.14 -9.87
CA ARG A 317 -3.62 -15.02 -10.72
C ARG A 317 -4.25 -15.09 -12.10
N ASP A 318 -4.14 -13.99 -12.86
CA ASP A 318 -4.44 -13.96 -14.29
C ASP A 318 -3.46 -13.06 -15.06
N LYS A 319 -3.73 -12.82 -16.34
CA LYS A 319 -2.91 -11.96 -17.20
C LYS A 319 -2.73 -10.51 -16.72
N SER A 320 -3.58 -10.05 -15.80
CA SER A 320 -3.50 -8.72 -15.20
C SER A 320 -2.63 -8.68 -13.94
N SER A 321 -2.38 -9.82 -13.28
CA SER A 321 -1.62 -9.91 -12.04
C SER A 321 -0.15 -9.50 -12.19
N VAL A 322 0.35 -8.71 -11.25
CA VAL A 322 1.71 -8.15 -11.26
C VAL A 322 2.46 -8.33 -9.94
N LEU A 323 3.78 -8.41 -10.02
CA LEU A 323 4.70 -8.18 -8.92
C LEU A 323 5.15 -6.72 -8.93
N ILE A 324 5.21 -6.10 -7.76
CA ILE A 324 5.80 -4.77 -7.53
C ILE A 324 7.01 -4.97 -6.62
N ARG A 325 8.18 -4.51 -7.05
CA ARG A 325 9.43 -4.68 -6.28
C ARG A 325 10.27 -3.42 -6.26
N SER A 326 11.18 -3.38 -5.30
CA SER A 326 12.04 -2.23 -5.03
C SER A 326 13.49 -2.64 -5.16
N TYR A 327 14.22 -1.94 -6.02
CA TYR A 327 15.64 -2.19 -6.26
C TYR A 327 16.50 -1.03 -5.77
N PHE A 328 17.48 -1.31 -4.92
CA PHE A 328 18.41 -0.32 -4.38
C PHE A 328 19.77 -0.43 -5.09
N GLY A 329 19.80 -0.17 -6.40
CA GLY A 329 20.95 -0.43 -7.28
C GLY A 329 22.28 0.19 -6.84
N GLY A 330 22.25 1.38 -6.22
CA GLY A 330 23.46 2.01 -5.66
C GLY A 330 24.11 1.24 -4.50
N VAL A 331 23.35 0.38 -3.81
CA VAL A 331 23.85 -0.50 -2.73
C VAL A 331 24.32 -1.84 -3.28
N TYR A 332 23.73 -2.30 -4.39
CA TYR A 332 23.96 -3.63 -4.96
C TYR A 332 24.83 -3.63 -6.23
N GLY A 333 25.40 -2.49 -6.59
CA GLY A 333 26.50 -2.34 -7.53
C GLY A 333 26.13 -2.15 -9.01
N THR A 334 24.91 -2.47 -9.43
CA THR A 334 24.48 -2.32 -10.84
C THR A 334 23.32 -1.33 -10.95
N PRO A 335 23.45 -0.22 -11.68
CA PRO A 335 22.31 0.64 -11.99
C PRO A 335 21.25 -0.11 -12.80
N HIS A 336 19.98 0.10 -12.50
CA HIS A 336 18.88 -0.42 -13.32
C HIS A 336 18.54 0.56 -14.44
N ALA A 337 18.14 0.09 -15.62
CA ALA A 337 17.82 0.95 -16.77
C ALA A 337 16.68 1.94 -16.49
N GLN A 338 15.73 1.53 -15.63
CA GLN A 338 14.60 2.36 -15.20
C GLN A 338 14.92 3.25 -13.96
N ALA A 339 16.17 3.32 -13.51
CA ALA A 339 16.55 4.18 -12.39
C ALA A 339 16.41 5.67 -12.77
N VAL A 340 15.85 6.46 -11.85
CA VAL A 340 15.65 7.90 -12.04
C VAL A 340 16.72 8.68 -11.26
N PRO A 341 17.44 9.63 -11.89
CA PRO A 341 18.42 10.46 -11.19
C PRO A 341 17.83 11.13 -9.94
N GLY A 342 18.56 11.10 -8.84
CA GLY A 342 18.12 11.65 -7.55
C GLY A 342 17.30 10.71 -6.67
N TYR A 343 16.88 9.54 -7.18
CA TYR A 343 16.18 8.53 -6.40
C TYR A 343 17.12 7.42 -5.92
N PHE A 344 16.99 7.05 -4.64
CA PHE A 344 17.80 6.00 -4.01
C PHE A 344 17.31 4.59 -4.36
N SER A 345 16.03 4.44 -4.69
CA SER A 345 15.39 3.18 -5.08
C SER A 345 14.87 3.28 -6.52
N THR A 346 14.71 2.13 -7.17
CA THR A 346 13.96 1.98 -8.43
C THR A 346 12.77 1.08 -8.17
N GLN A 347 11.56 1.57 -8.43
CA GLN A 347 10.33 0.80 -8.27
C GLN A 347 9.97 0.13 -9.60
N LEU A 348 9.76 -1.18 -9.56
CA LEU A 348 9.67 -2.02 -10.76
C LEU A 348 8.37 -2.81 -10.77
N LEU A 349 7.86 -3.05 -11.97
CA LEU A 349 6.66 -3.83 -12.21
C LEU A 349 6.98 -5.02 -13.13
N GLN A 350 6.44 -6.20 -12.83
CA GLN A 350 6.60 -7.39 -13.67
C GLN A 350 5.28 -8.18 -13.69
N LYS A 351 4.93 -8.83 -14.81
CA LYS A 351 3.78 -9.74 -14.83
C LYS A 351 4.08 -10.97 -13.97
N MET A 352 3.11 -11.42 -13.17
CA MET A 352 3.28 -12.67 -12.41
C MET A 352 3.48 -13.87 -13.34
N GLU A 353 2.79 -13.91 -14.48
CA GLU A 353 2.98 -14.99 -15.47
C GLU A 353 4.40 -15.02 -16.05
N SER A 354 5.00 -13.87 -16.37
CA SER A 354 6.39 -13.85 -16.85
C SER A 354 7.36 -14.25 -15.75
N PHE A 355 7.09 -13.86 -14.50
CA PHE A 355 7.89 -14.30 -13.36
C PHE A 355 7.87 -15.82 -13.19
N VAL A 356 6.68 -16.42 -13.19
CA VAL A 356 6.50 -17.87 -13.03
C VAL A 356 7.11 -18.63 -14.20
N GLY A 357 6.89 -18.18 -15.43
CA GLY A 357 7.47 -18.80 -16.63
C GLY A 357 9.00 -18.74 -16.63
N GLU A 358 9.59 -17.63 -16.19
CA GLU A 358 11.05 -17.49 -16.05
C GLU A 358 11.60 -18.39 -14.95
N SER A 359 10.92 -18.47 -13.81
CA SER A 359 11.35 -19.32 -12.70
C SER A 359 11.30 -20.80 -13.06
N ALA A 360 10.26 -21.24 -13.79
CA ALA A 360 10.09 -22.65 -14.17
C ALA A 360 11.21 -23.17 -15.08
N ARG A 361 11.87 -22.28 -15.82
CA ARG A 361 13.04 -22.60 -16.68
C ARG A 361 14.39 -22.31 -16.02
N GLY A 362 14.41 -22.05 -14.71
CA GLY A 362 15.63 -21.73 -13.97
C GLY A 362 16.27 -20.39 -14.34
N GLY A 363 15.48 -19.43 -14.86
CA GLY A 363 16.01 -18.21 -15.46
C GLY A 363 16.48 -17.13 -14.49
N TYR A 364 16.41 -17.33 -13.18
CA TYR A 364 16.86 -16.37 -12.17
C TYR A 364 18.10 -16.89 -11.43
N GLU A 365 19.29 -16.59 -11.97
CA GLU A 365 20.56 -16.98 -11.35
C GLU A 365 21.05 -15.94 -10.34
N THR A 366 20.78 -14.67 -10.62
CA THR A 366 21.22 -13.53 -9.82
C THR A 366 20.06 -12.65 -9.40
N TYR A 367 20.24 -11.84 -8.35
CA TYR A 367 19.23 -10.83 -7.99
C TYR A 367 19.03 -9.79 -9.11
N PHE A 368 20.07 -9.53 -9.91
CA PHE A 368 19.95 -8.64 -11.06
C PHE A 368 19.01 -9.21 -12.14
N ASP A 369 18.99 -10.53 -12.33
CA ASP A 369 18.01 -11.18 -13.21
C ASP A 369 16.58 -10.95 -12.73
N VAL A 370 16.33 -11.07 -11.43
CA VAL A 370 14.99 -10.88 -10.82
C VAL A 370 14.46 -9.47 -11.03
N VAL A 371 15.33 -8.46 -10.93
CA VAL A 371 14.92 -7.06 -11.09
C VAL A 371 14.89 -6.60 -12.54
N SER A 372 15.65 -7.21 -13.45
CA SER A 372 15.80 -6.73 -14.83
C SER A 372 14.98 -7.51 -15.86
N LYS A 373 14.82 -8.84 -15.70
CA LYS A 373 14.13 -9.66 -16.70
C LYS A 373 12.63 -9.41 -16.65
N HIS A 374 12.03 -9.16 -17.82
CA HIS A 374 10.60 -8.91 -17.99
C HIS A 374 10.07 -7.69 -17.19
N ALA A 375 10.94 -6.77 -16.79
CA ALA A 375 10.52 -5.51 -16.20
C ALA A 375 9.64 -4.77 -17.21
N ILE A 376 8.47 -4.31 -16.76
CA ILE A 376 7.53 -3.57 -17.60
C ILE A 376 8.01 -2.13 -17.68
N GLU A 377 8.17 -1.62 -18.90
CA GLU A 377 8.57 -0.23 -19.10
C GLU A 377 7.51 0.76 -18.58
N PRO A 378 7.92 1.88 -17.94
CA PRO A 378 7.01 2.82 -17.28
C PRO A 378 5.98 3.54 -18.15
#